data_AF-A0A5C8JJ32-F1
#
_entry.id   AF-A0A5C8JJ32-F1
#
_cell.length_a   1.000
_cell.length_b   1.000
_cell.length_c   1.000
_cell.angle_alpha   90.00
_cell.angle_beta   90.00
_cell.angle_gamma   90.00
#
_symmetry.space_group_name_H-M   'P 1'
#
loop_
_entity.id
_entity.type
_entity.pdbx_description
1 polymer ?
#
loop_
_entity_poly.entity_id
_entity_poly.type
_entity_poly.pdbx_seq_one_letter_code
_entity_poly.pdbx_strand_id
1 'polypeptide(L)'
;MTQVQTFKNELFNLSVQTDGTENLFNAEDVAKALGFTTVAKSGNVVVRWSRVNEYLSQRVGKIEKGSFISEPMVYKLAFKANNAVAEKFTDWLAIEVLPTIRKTGGYQQQPQIPTTQRELALLALSVTEETNQRVDDLNDRLIEIEQNKLITTEDKGTIDAHVRKKVYSICNDFNYEKEAKSMLFQELGANIKRLFNVPNRGRIKDVDFMTALEFIDTWQPSSVVKAQINQLELF
;
A
#
# COMPACT_ATOMS: atom_id res chain seq x y z
N MET A 1 -1.20 -22.15 21.22
CA MET A 1 -2.21 -23.22 21.38
C MET A 1 -2.27 -23.98 20.08
N THR A 2 -2.00 -25.28 20.11
CA THR A 2 -1.93 -26.13 18.93
C THR A 2 -3.34 -26.51 18.48
N GLN A 3 -3.80 -26.02 17.32
CA GLN A 3 -5.13 -26.37 16.79
C GLN A 3 -4.98 -27.42 15.70
N VAL A 4 -5.63 -28.57 15.88
CA VAL A 4 -5.74 -29.61 14.86
C VAL A 4 -7.00 -29.34 14.04
N GLN A 5 -6.84 -29.17 12.73
CA GLN A 5 -7.91 -28.97 11.76
C GLN A 5 -7.83 -30.06 10.68
N THR A 6 -8.96 -30.46 10.10
CA THR A 6 -8.97 -31.42 8.99
C THR A 6 -8.93 -30.66 7.67
N PHE A 7 -7.86 -30.83 6.89
CA PHE A 7 -7.80 -30.36 5.52
C PHE A 7 -8.50 -31.38 4.61
N LYS A 8 -9.59 -30.95 3.97
CA LYS A 8 -10.38 -31.76 3.05
C LYS A 8 -10.31 -31.14 1.66
N ASN A 9 -9.78 -31.91 0.72
CA ASN A 9 -9.96 -31.67 -0.72
C ASN A 9 -10.70 -32.88 -1.31
N GLU A 10 -11.17 -32.82 -2.55
CA GLU A 10 -11.82 -33.96 -3.23
C GLU A 10 -10.94 -35.22 -3.28
N LEU A 11 -9.62 -35.06 -3.11
CA LEU A 11 -8.62 -36.13 -3.20
C LEU A 11 -8.14 -36.66 -1.83
N PHE A 12 -8.20 -35.87 -0.75
CA PHE A 12 -7.63 -36.25 0.56
C PHE A 12 -8.44 -35.73 1.74
N ASN A 13 -8.44 -36.48 2.84
CA ASN A 13 -8.77 -36.00 4.18
C ASN A 13 -7.51 -36.14 5.05
N LEU A 14 -6.84 -35.04 5.37
CA LEU A 14 -5.61 -35.04 6.15
C LEU A 14 -5.81 -34.28 7.47
N SER A 15 -5.32 -34.85 8.56
CA SER A 15 -5.22 -34.14 9.84
C SER A 15 -4.03 -33.18 9.79
N VAL A 16 -4.32 -31.88 9.94
CA VAL A 16 -3.34 -30.79 9.88
C VAL A 16 -3.24 -30.14 11.25
N GLN A 17 -2.02 -29.94 11.72
CA GLN A 17 -1.69 -29.16 12.89
C GLN A 17 -1.11 -27.83 12.43
N THR A 18 -1.76 -26.73 12.81
CA THR A 18 -1.26 -25.38 12.50
C THR A 18 -0.52 -24.84 13.71
N ASP A 19 0.78 -24.55 13.55
CA ASP A 19 1.59 -23.88 14.57
C ASP A 19 1.97 -22.47 14.09
N GLY A 20 0.96 -21.59 14.03
CA GLY A 20 1.09 -20.15 13.72
C GLY A 20 1.49 -19.80 12.27
N THR A 21 2.55 -20.40 11.74
CA THR A 21 3.20 -20.02 10.48
C THR A 21 3.35 -21.20 9.51
N GLU A 22 3.37 -22.43 10.00
CA GLU A 22 3.53 -23.63 9.17
C GLU A 22 2.43 -24.68 9.45
N ASN A 23 1.97 -25.33 8.39
CA ASN A 23 1.05 -26.45 8.45
C ASN A 23 1.85 -27.77 8.50
N LEU A 24 1.62 -28.54 9.57
CA LEU A 24 2.21 -29.85 9.77
C LEU A 24 1.15 -30.94 9.59
N PHE A 25 1.47 -31.99 8.85
CA PHE A 25 0.54 -33.04 8.46
C PHE A 25 0.83 -34.33 9.23
N ASN A 26 -0.21 -35.02 9.71
CA ASN A 26 -0.01 -36.31 10.37
C ASN A 26 0.61 -37.34 9.40
N ALA A 27 1.77 -37.88 9.76
CA ALA A 27 2.53 -38.77 8.87
C ALA A 27 1.80 -40.09 8.57
N GLU A 28 1.02 -40.60 9.53
CA GLU A 28 0.28 -41.86 9.37
C GLU A 28 -0.88 -41.70 8.38
N ASP A 29 -1.62 -40.59 8.48
CA ASP A 29 -2.74 -40.28 7.58
C ASP A 29 -2.24 -40.08 6.14
N VAL A 30 -1.15 -39.31 5.97
CA VAL A 30 -0.52 -39.10 4.66
C VAL A 30 -0.03 -40.44 4.08
N ALA A 31 0.64 -41.25 4.89
CA ALA A 31 1.15 -42.55 4.42
C ALA A 31 0.01 -43.50 4.00
N LYS A 32 -1.11 -43.52 4.73
CA LYS A 32 -2.30 -44.30 4.35
C LYS A 32 -2.92 -43.79 3.05
N ALA A 33 -3.10 -42.48 2.93
CA ALA A 33 -3.70 -41.87 1.75
C ALA A 33 -2.86 -42.08 0.47
N LEU A 34 -1.53 -42.02 0.59
CA LEU A 34 -0.59 -42.26 -0.50
C LEU A 34 -0.26 -43.74 -0.74
N GLY A 35 -0.90 -44.65 0.01
CA GLY A 35 -0.76 -46.09 -0.21
C GLY A 35 0.55 -46.69 0.29
N PHE A 36 1.28 -46.00 1.18
CA PHE A 36 2.44 -46.55 1.88
C PHE A 36 2.03 -47.50 3.01
N THR A 37 1.17 -48.46 2.70
CA THR A 37 0.61 -49.41 3.64
C THR A 37 0.87 -50.85 3.24
N THR A 38 0.75 -51.76 4.19
CA THR A 38 0.83 -53.20 3.99
C THR A 38 -0.15 -53.89 4.92
N VAL A 39 -0.58 -55.10 4.56
CA VAL A 39 -1.38 -55.94 5.46
C VAL A 39 -0.39 -56.71 6.36
N ALA A 40 -0.50 -56.53 7.68
CA ALA A 40 0.28 -57.27 8.65
C ALA A 40 -0.20 -58.73 8.76
N LYS A 41 0.60 -59.60 9.40
CA LYS A 41 0.20 -61.01 9.65
C LYS A 41 -1.10 -61.14 10.44
N SER A 42 -1.46 -60.13 11.23
CA SER A 42 -2.71 -60.04 11.98
C SER A 42 -3.93 -59.62 11.13
N GLY A 43 -3.76 -59.38 9.82
CA GLY A 43 -4.81 -58.88 8.92
C GLY A 43 -5.01 -57.37 8.95
N ASN A 44 -4.38 -56.65 9.89
CA ASN A 44 -4.51 -55.21 10.00
C ASN A 44 -3.67 -54.46 8.96
N VAL A 45 -4.21 -53.38 8.40
CA VAL A 45 -3.46 -52.47 7.51
C VAL A 45 -2.53 -51.60 8.37
N VAL A 46 -1.23 -51.67 8.09
CA VAL A 46 -0.18 -50.92 8.81
C VAL A 46 0.68 -50.13 7.83
N VAL A 47 1.24 -49.00 8.29
CA VAL A 47 2.12 -48.15 7.48
C VAL A 47 3.50 -48.78 7.29
N ARG A 48 4.03 -48.71 6.07
CA ARG A 48 5.40 -49.12 5.71
C ARG A 48 6.39 -48.00 6.07
N TRP A 49 6.63 -47.80 7.36
CA TRP A 49 7.53 -46.74 7.86
C TRP A 49 8.93 -46.79 7.25
N SER A 50 9.46 -47.98 6.95
CA SER A 50 10.76 -48.11 6.26
C SER A 50 10.78 -47.39 4.91
N ARG A 51 9.72 -47.48 4.11
CA ARG A 51 9.62 -46.83 2.80
C ARG A 51 9.42 -45.32 2.93
N VAL A 52 8.60 -44.90 3.89
CA VAL A 52 8.39 -43.48 4.21
C VAL A 52 9.72 -42.82 4.61
N ASN A 53 10.46 -43.46 5.51
CA ASN A 53 11.77 -42.96 5.96
C ASN A 53 12.81 -43.01 4.84
N GLU A 54 12.82 -44.03 3.97
CA GLU A 54 13.73 -44.08 2.81
C GLU A 54 13.56 -42.84 1.92
N TYR A 55 12.32 -42.46 1.61
CA TYR A 55 12.01 -41.31 0.75
C TYR A 55 12.24 -39.95 1.42
N LEU A 56 12.26 -39.90 2.75
CA LEU A 56 12.43 -38.66 3.53
C LEU A 56 13.80 -38.56 4.24
N SER A 57 14.65 -39.57 4.05
CA SER A 57 15.91 -39.84 4.77
C SER A 57 16.95 -38.73 4.74
N GLN A 58 16.81 -37.72 3.88
CA GLN A 58 17.82 -36.69 3.70
C GLN A 58 17.70 -35.46 4.60
N ARG A 59 16.61 -35.28 5.37
CA ARG A 59 16.39 -33.98 6.07
C ARG A 59 15.76 -34.03 7.46
N VAL A 60 15.44 -35.20 8.04
CA VAL A 60 14.67 -35.27 9.29
C VAL A 60 15.03 -36.51 10.11
N GLY A 61 14.79 -36.44 11.43
CA GLY A 61 14.86 -37.61 12.31
C GLY A 61 13.91 -38.72 11.88
N LYS A 62 14.05 -39.90 12.50
CA LYS A 62 13.23 -41.08 12.16
C LYS A 62 11.74 -40.76 12.33
N ILE A 63 10.97 -40.91 11.25
CA ILE A 63 9.52 -40.68 11.22
C ILE A 63 8.82 -41.96 11.66
N GLU A 64 7.89 -41.81 12.59
CA GLU A 64 7.11 -42.93 13.13
C GLU A 64 5.67 -42.51 13.42
N LYS A 65 4.90 -43.43 14.02
CA LYS A 65 3.51 -43.16 14.37
C LYS A 65 3.42 -41.99 15.34
N GLY A 66 2.59 -41.00 15.01
CA GLY A 66 2.43 -39.76 15.79
C GLY A 66 3.36 -38.62 15.37
N SER A 67 4.30 -38.87 14.44
CA SER A 67 5.08 -37.78 13.84
C SER A 67 4.22 -36.91 12.92
N PHE A 68 4.61 -35.65 12.82
CA PHE A 68 4.08 -34.73 11.84
C PHE A 68 5.16 -34.34 10.82
N ILE A 69 4.75 -34.16 9.57
CA ILE A 69 5.63 -33.86 8.45
C ILE A 69 5.20 -32.56 7.78
N SER A 70 6.14 -31.79 7.26
CA SER A 70 5.84 -30.53 6.57
C SER A 70 5.27 -30.77 5.17
N GLU A 71 4.60 -29.77 4.62
CA GLU A 71 4.02 -29.80 3.27
C GLU A 71 5.03 -30.25 2.18
N PRO A 72 6.29 -29.76 2.14
CA PRO A 72 7.28 -30.25 1.17
C PRO A 72 7.57 -31.74 1.29
N MET A 73 7.45 -32.32 2.50
CA MET A 73 7.63 -33.75 2.71
C MET A 73 6.44 -34.54 2.19
N VAL A 74 5.21 -34.02 2.33
CA VAL A 74 4.01 -34.59 1.71
C VAL A 74 4.18 -34.65 0.20
N TYR A 75 4.64 -33.56 -0.43
CA TYR A 75 4.89 -33.52 -1.86
C TYR A 75 5.92 -34.55 -2.31
N LYS A 76 7.05 -34.65 -1.59
CA LYS A 76 8.08 -35.68 -1.89
C LYS A 76 7.52 -37.09 -1.82
N LEU A 77 6.69 -37.39 -0.83
CA LEU A 77 6.04 -38.69 -0.72
C LEU A 77 5.04 -38.91 -1.87
N ALA A 78 4.24 -37.91 -2.23
CA ALA A 78 3.26 -38.01 -3.30
C ALA A 78 3.91 -38.30 -4.66
N PHE A 79 5.00 -37.61 -5.01
CA PHE A 79 5.77 -37.88 -6.24
C PHE A 79 6.44 -39.26 -6.28
N LYS A 80 6.51 -39.99 -5.15
CA LYS A 80 7.08 -41.34 -5.07
C LYS A 80 6.04 -42.43 -4.82
N ALA A 81 4.80 -42.04 -4.59
CA ALA A 81 3.67 -42.95 -4.44
C ALA A 81 3.19 -43.40 -5.82
N ASN A 82 2.64 -44.60 -5.89
CA ASN A 82 2.17 -45.20 -7.13
C ASN A 82 0.71 -45.68 -7.00
N ASN A 83 -0.11 -44.91 -6.28
CA ASN A 83 -1.54 -45.17 -6.16
C ASN A 83 -2.33 -44.12 -6.96
N ALA A 84 -3.56 -44.45 -7.34
CA ALA A 84 -4.41 -43.58 -8.16
C ALA A 84 -4.66 -42.21 -7.52
N VAL A 85 -4.61 -42.12 -6.18
CA VAL A 85 -4.79 -40.85 -5.46
C VAL A 85 -3.58 -39.95 -5.63
N ALA A 86 -2.38 -40.49 -5.48
CA ALA A 86 -1.12 -39.77 -5.67
C ALA A 86 -0.97 -39.32 -7.13
N GLU A 87 -1.31 -40.19 -8.09
CA GLU A 87 -1.26 -39.87 -9.52
C GLU A 87 -2.17 -38.70 -9.86
N LYS A 88 -3.46 -38.75 -9.45
CA LYS A 88 -4.40 -37.63 -9.63
C LYS A 88 -3.89 -36.34 -8.99
N PHE A 89 -3.29 -36.44 -7.81
CA PHE A 89 -2.75 -35.28 -7.12
C PHE A 89 -1.53 -34.67 -7.84
N THR A 90 -0.60 -35.51 -8.29
CA THR A 90 0.58 -35.05 -9.03
C THR A 90 0.21 -34.50 -10.40
N ASP A 91 -0.79 -35.09 -11.07
CA ASP A 91 -1.31 -34.60 -12.35
C ASP A 91 -1.98 -33.25 -12.18
N TRP A 92 -2.82 -33.09 -11.16
CA TRP A 92 -3.44 -31.80 -10.83
C TRP A 92 -2.38 -30.72 -10.57
N LEU A 93 -1.34 -31.03 -9.79
CA LEU A 93 -0.22 -30.11 -9.57
C LEU A 93 0.51 -29.75 -10.88
N ALA A 94 0.79 -30.73 -11.73
CA ALA A 94 1.61 -30.56 -12.93
C ALA A 94 0.86 -29.91 -14.10
N ILE A 95 -0.45 -30.17 -14.24
CA ILE A 95 -1.27 -29.73 -15.38
C ILE A 95 -1.98 -28.41 -15.08
N GLU A 96 -2.49 -28.23 -13.85
CA GLU A 96 -3.28 -27.05 -13.50
C GLU A 96 -2.49 -26.06 -12.66
N VAL A 97 -1.99 -26.49 -11.50
CA VAL A 97 -1.45 -25.56 -10.48
C VAL A 97 -0.15 -24.91 -10.94
N LEU A 98 0.88 -25.70 -11.25
CA LEU A 98 2.21 -25.19 -11.60
C LEU A 98 2.18 -24.36 -12.90
N PRO A 99 1.47 -24.77 -13.98
CA PRO A 99 1.37 -23.95 -15.18
C PRO A 99 0.61 -22.64 -14.95
N THR A 100 -0.41 -22.63 -14.07
CA THR A 100 -1.13 -21.41 -13.70
C THR A 100 -0.18 -20.45 -13.00
N ILE A 101 0.50 -20.88 -11.92
CA ILE A 101 1.48 -20.06 -11.20
C ILE A 101 2.55 -19.50 -12.15
N ARG A 102 3.09 -20.34 -13.07
CA ARG A 102 4.09 -19.91 -14.04
C ARG A 102 3.58 -18.80 -14.97
N LYS A 103 2.31 -18.84 -15.36
CA LYS A 103 1.71 -17.88 -16.29
C LYS A 103 1.25 -16.59 -15.60
N THR A 104 0.65 -16.69 -14.41
CA THR A 104 -0.01 -15.56 -13.73
C THR A 104 0.85 -14.96 -12.61
N GLY A 105 1.95 -15.61 -12.23
CA GLY A 105 2.78 -15.20 -11.09
C GLY A 105 2.23 -15.60 -9.72
N GLY A 106 1.09 -16.29 -9.65
CA GLY A 106 0.48 -16.77 -8.41
C GLY A 106 -0.72 -17.69 -8.62
N TYR A 107 -0.99 -18.58 -7.66
CA TYR A 107 -2.19 -19.41 -7.66
C TYR A 107 -3.30 -18.66 -6.92
N GLN A 108 -4.09 -17.88 -7.64
CA GLN A 108 -5.37 -17.41 -7.13
C GLN A 108 -6.40 -18.48 -7.51
N GLN A 109 -7.20 -18.94 -6.53
CA GLN A 109 -8.43 -19.64 -6.88
C GLN A 109 -9.16 -18.75 -7.88
N GLN A 110 -9.44 -19.27 -9.08
CA GLN A 110 -10.24 -18.54 -10.06
C GLN A 110 -11.45 -17.98 -9.30
N PRO A 111 -11.75 -16.68 -9.41
CA PRO A 111 -12.96 -16.15 -8.80
C PRO A 111 -14.09 -17.03 -9.30
N GLN A 112 -14.75 -17.73 -8.38
CA GLN A 112 -15.93 -18.53 -8.68
C GLN A 112 -16.83 -17.61 -9.47
N ILE A 113 -17.01 -17.88 -10.77
CA ILE A 113 -17.84 -17.04 -11.62
C ILE A 113 -19.21 -17.12 -10.96
N PRO A 114 -19.72 -16.01 -10.39
CA PRO A 114 -20.90 -16.08 -9.58
C PRO A 114 -22.06 -16.58 -10.45
N THR A 115 -22.58 -17.76 -10.12
CA THR A 115 -23.57 -18.45 -10.96
C THR A 115 -24.97 -17.92 -10.70
N THR A 116 -25.14 -17.18 -9.60
CA THR A 116 -26.42 -16.57 -9.21
C THR A 116 -26.40 -15.06 -9.41
N GLN A 117 -27.57 -14.52 -9.75
CA GLN A 117 -27.79 -13.09 -9.97
C GLN A 117 -27.43 -12.24 -8.73
N ARG A 118 -27.57 -12.82 -7.53
CA ARG A 118 -27.21 -12.19 -6.25
C ARG A 118 -25.69 -12.11 -6.06
N GLU A 119 -24.95 -13.16 -6.36
CA GLU A 119 -23.49 -13.14 -6.25
C GLU A 119 -22.87 -12.24 -7.32
N LEU A 120 -23.46 -12.17 -8.52
CA LEU A 120 -23.08 -11.20 -9.56
C LEU A 120 -23.25 -9.77 -9.09
N ALA A 121 -24.37 -9.47 -8.43
CA ALA A 121 -24.61 -8.15 -7.84
C ALA A 121 -23.61 -7.83 -6.72
N LEU A 122 -23.31 -8.79 -5.84
CA LEU A 122 -22.31 -8.61 -4.77
C LEU A 122 -20.89 -8.41 -5.33
N LEU A 123 -20.50 -9.14 -6.38
CA LEU A 123 -19.22 -8.95 -7.07
C LEU A 123 -19.16 -7.59 -7.77
N ALA A 124 -20.24 -7.18 -8.44
CA ALA A 124 -20.31 -5.86 -9.06
C ALA A 124 -20.20 -4.75 -8.01
N LEU A 125 -20.84 -4.92 -6.85
CA LEU A 125 -20.72 -4.00 -5.72
C LEU A 125 -19.31 -3.98 -5.14
N SER A 126 -18.66 -5.13 -4.95
CA SER A 126 -17.29 -5.18 -4.41
C SER A 126 -16.27 -4.59 -5.38
N VAL A 127 -16.42 -4.81 -6.68
CA VAL A 127 -15.60 -4.14 -7.73
C VAL A 127 -15.87 -2.63 -7.73
N THR A 128 -17.12 -2.22 -7.56
CA THR A 128 -17.48 -0.80 -7.44
C THR A 128 -16.89 -0.19 -6.18
N GLU A 129 -16.86 -0.93 -5.07
CA GLU A 129 -16.29 -0.46 -3.80
C GLU A 129 -14.76 -0.36 -3.87
N GLU A 130 -14.07 -1.35 -4.47
CA GLU A 130 -12.62 -1.30 -4.69
C GLU A 130 -12.24 -0.17 -5.66
N THR A 131 -13.03 0.05 -6.71
CA THR A 131 -12.81 1.18 -7.63
C THR A 131 -13.11 2.52 -6.98
N ASN A 132 -14.14 2.62 -6.14
CA ASN A 132 -14.43 3.83 -5.36
C ASN A 132 -13.30 4.14 -4.36
N GLN A 133 -12.80 3.14 -3.62
CA GLN A 133 -11.65 3.32 -2.72
C GLN A 133 -10.40 3.82 -3.47
N ARG A 134 -10.14 3.29 -4.68
CA ARG A 134 -9.05 3.76 -5.52
C ARG A 134 -9.29 5.18 -6.05
N VAL A 135 -10.53 5.52 -6.40
CA VAL A 135 -10.91 6.87 -6.83
C VAL A 135 -10.79 7.87 -5.68
N ASP A 136 -11.12 7.47 -4.45
CA ASP A 136 -10.99 8.29 -3.25
C ASP A 136 -9.52 8.59 -2.93
N ASP A 137 -8.63 7.57 -2.95
CA ASP A 137 -7.17 7.78 -2.80
C ASP A 137 -6.60 8.70 -3.90
N LEU A 138 -7.08 8.54 -5.14
CA LEU A 138 -6.67 9.41 -6.25
C LEU A 138 -7.17 10.85 -6.07
N ASN A 139 -8.39 11.03 -5.58
CA ASN A 139 -8.95 12.36 -5.29
C ASN A 139 -8.17 13.04 -4.16
N ASP A 140 -7.85 12.32 -3.09
CA ASP A 140 -7.06 12.85 -1.97
C ASP A 140 -5.67 13.30 -2.44
N ARG A 141 -5.00 12.49 -3.26
CA ARG A 141 -3.71 12.85 -3.88
C ARG A 141 -3.81 14.02 -4.84
N LEU A 142 -4.92 14.13 -5.58
CA LEU A 142 -5.16 15.23 -6.51
C LEU A 142 -5.38 16.54 -5.75
N ILE A 143 -6.15 16.50 -4.66
CA ILE A 143 -6.33 17.63 -3.73
C ILE A 143 -4.98 18.07 -3.15
N GLU A 144 -4.13 17.13 -2.72
CA GLU A 144 -2.80 17.46 -2.19
C GLU A 144 -1.90 18.12 -3.25
N ILE A 145 -1.94 17.64 -4.49
CA ILE A 145 -1.18 18.22 -5.61
C ILE A 145 -1.69 19.63 -5.93
N GLU A 146 -3.00 19.83 -6.00
CA GLU A 146 -3.60 21.14 -6.26
C GLU A 146 -3.27 22.14 -5.14
N GLN A 147 -3.35 21.73 -3.87
CA GLN A 147 -3.02 22.57 -2.72
C GLN A 147 -1.53 22.90 -2.60
N ASN A 148 -0.64 22.12 -3.21
CA ASN A 148 0.80 22.33 -3.16
C ASN A 148 1.39 22.88 -4.47
N LYS A 149 0.55 23.07 -5.49
CA LYS A 149 0.93 23.72 -6.72
C LYS A 149 1.38 25.15 -6.44
N LEU A 150 2.56 25.51 -6.93
CA LEU A 150 3.12 26.85 -6.79
C LEU A 150 2.55 27.78 -7.86
N ILE A 151 2.47 29.06 -7.54
CA ILE A 151 2.14 30.10 -8.52
C ILE A 151 3.12 30.08 -9.70
N THR A 152 2.66 30.51 -10.88
CA THR A 152 3.52 30.60 -12.05
C THR A 152 4.47 31.79 -11.98
N THR A 153 5.40 31.88 -12.94
CA THR A 153 6.31 33.04 -13.05
C THR A 153 5.54 34.31 -13.40
N GLU A 154 4.46 34.20 -14.16
CA GLU A 154 3.59 35.32 -14.54
C GLU A 154 2.80 35.84 -13.34
N ASP A 155 2.22 34.93 -12.55
CA ASP A 155 1.49 35.27 -11.32
C ASP A 155 2.37 35.98 -10.30
N LYS A 156 3.61 35.50 -10.13
CA LYS A 156 4.60 36.20 -9.31
C LYS A 156 4.85 37.63 -9.82
N GLY A 157 4.91 37.81 -11.14
CA GLY A 157 5.00 39.13 -11.77
C GLY A 157 3.83 40.05 -11.42
N THR A 158 2.61 39.50 -11.40
CA THR A 158 1.38 40.21 -11.01
C THR A 158 1.43 40.65 -9.54
N ILE A 159 1.88 39.78 -8.63
CA ILE A 159 2.10 40.13 -7.22
C ILE A 159 3.15 41.24 -7.10
N ASP A 160 4.28 41.10 -7.79
CA ASP A 160 5.33 42.12 -7.78
C ASP A 160 4.82 43.48 -8.31
N ALA A 161 3.91 43.49 -9.29
CA ALA A 161 3.26 44.70 -9.79
C ALA A 161 2.32 45.32 -8.73
N HIS A 162 1.51 44.51 -8.04
CA HIS A 162 0.62 44.98 -6.96
C HIS A 162 1.41 45.58 -5.79
N VAL A 163 2.49 44.91 -5.37
CA VAL A 163 3.40 45.43 -4.33
C VAL A 163 3.93 46.81 -4.71
N ARG A 164 4.40 46.99 -5.95
CA ARG A 164 4.86 48.29 -6.44
C ARG A 164 3.73 49.31 -6.38
N LYS A 165 2.59 49.01 -7.00
CA LYS A 165 1.43 49.91 -7.06
C LYS A 165 1.01 50.38 -5.66
N LYS A 166 0.95 49.46 -4.70
CA LYS A 166 0.58 49.75 -3.32
C LYS A 166 1.58 50.69 -2.63
N VAL A 167 2.89 50.39 -2.73
CA VAL A 167 3.94 51.24 -2.15
C VAL A 167 3.91 52.64 -2.76
N TYR A 168 3.74 52.75 -4.08
CA TYR A 168 3.62 54.05 -4.74
C TYR A 168 2.37 54.83 -4.31
N SER A 169 1.22 54.15 -4.14
CA SER A 169 0.00 54.78 -3.62
C SER A 169 0.26 55.38 -2.24
N ILE A 170 0.84 54.61 -1.32
CA ILE A 170 1.14 55.08 0.03
C ILE A 170 2.12 56.26 -0.01
N CYS A 171 3.18 56.18 -0.81
CA CYS A 171 4.10 57.31 -0.93
C CYS A 171 3.42 58.58 -1.45
N ASN A 172 2.47 58.45 -2.38
CA ASN A 172 1.72 59.59 -2.90
C ASN A 172 0.74 60.15 -1.85
N ASP A 173 0.05 59.27 -1.11
CA ASP A 173 -0.95 59.65 -0.11
C ASP A 173 -0.33 60.38 1.09
N PHE A 174 0.89 59.99 1.48
CA PHE A 174 1.62 60.59 2.61
C PHE A 174 2.75 61.55 2.18
N ASN A 175 2.92 61.76 0.87
CA ASN A 175 3.95 62.62 0.26
C ASN A 175 5.40 62.28 0.67
N TYR A 176 5.71 60.98 0.75
CA TYR A 176 7.01 60.48 1.19
C TYR A 176 8.12 60.61 0.13
N GLU A 177 9.35 60.87 0.59
CA GLU A 177 10.54 60.97 -0.26
C GLU A 177 11.05 59.62 -0.82
N LYS A 178 12.03 59.67 -1.73
CA LYS A 178 12.57 58.49 -2.42
C LYS A 178 13.16 57.44 -1.47
N GLU A 179 13.67 57.86 -0.32
CA GLU A 179 14.37 57.01 0.65
C GLU A 179 13.38 56.15 1.46
N ALA A 180 12.19 56.68 1.74
CA ALA A 180 11.10 55.98 2.41
C ALA A 180 10.60 54.74 1.63
N LYS A 181 10.72 54.76 0.29
CA LYS A 181 10.27 53.66 -0.58
C LYS A 181 10.98 52.35 -0.27
N SER A 182 12.28 52.40 -0.03
CA SER A 182 13.08 51.21 0.26
C SER A 182 12.57 50.50 1.52
N MET A 183 12.26 51.28 2.57
CA MET A 183 11.74 50.75 3.83
C MET A 183 10.36 50.11 3.67
N LEU A 184 9.46 50.76 2.92
CA LEU A 184 8.13 50.23 2.63
C LEU A 184 8.18 48.94 1.80
N PHE A 185 9.08 48.86 0.80
CA PHE A 185 9.29 47.63 0.04
C PHE A 185 9.84 46.49 0.89
N GLN A 186 10.76 46.77 1.79
CA GLN A 186 11.33 45.78 2.70
C GLN A 186 10.29 45.25 3.68
N GLU A 187 9.51 46.15 4.30
CA GLU A 187 8.47 45.78 5.26
C GLU A 187 7.36 44.95 4.61
N LEU A 188 6.78 45.44 3.50
CA LEU A 188 5.74 44.71 2.78
C LEU A 188 6.26 43.35 2.28
N GLY A 189 7.49 43.31 1.77
CA GLY A 189 8.15 42.08 1.35
C GLY A 189 8.34 41.07 2.49
N ALA A 190 8.71 41.53 3.68
CA ALA A 190 8.86 40.68 4.86
C ALA A 190 7.51 40.17 5.36
N ASN A 191 6.48 41.01 5.37
CA ASN A 191 5.14 40.63 5.82
C ASN A 191 4.51 39.57 4.91
N ILE A 192 4.66 39.69 3.58
CA ILE A 192 4.18 38.67 2.64
C ILE A 192 4.87 37.32 2.92
N LYS A 193 6.20 37.31 3.09
CA LYS A 193 6.94 36.08 3.40
C LYS A 193 6.49 35.44 4.71
N ARG A 194 6.22 36.27 5.72
CA ARG A 194 5.77 35.81 7.04
C ARG A 194 4.35 35.27 7.01
N LEU A 195 3.43 35.95 6.32
CA LEU A 195 2.02 35.56 6.25
C LEU A 195 1.84 34.22 5.53
N PHE A 196 2.50 34.04 4.39
CA PHE A 196 2.41 32.82 3.59
C PHE A 196 3.45 31.77 3.98
N ASN A 197 4.31 32.04 4.97
CA ASN A 197 5.41 31.17 5.40
C ASN A 197 6.30 30.68 4.23
N VAL A 198 6.70 31.61 3.36
CA VAL A 198 7.49 31.31 2.16
C VAL A 198 8.83 32.05 2.15
N PRO A 199 9.91 31.43 1.62
CA PRO A 199 11.20 32.11 1.50
C PRO A 199 11.16 33.25 0.47
N ASN A 200 10.36 33.10 -0.58
CA ASN A 200 10.17 34.10 -1.63
C ASN A 200 8.76 34.02 -2.21
N ARG A 201 8.31 35.11 -2.85
CA ARG A 201 6.96 35.23 -3.40
C ARG A 201 6.64 34.20 -4.50
N GLY A 202 7.64 33.69 -5.22
CA GLY A 202 7.45 32.64 -6.22
C GLY A 202 7.28 31.23 -5.62
N ARG A 203 7.23 31.11 -4.29
CA ARG A 203 6.91 29.86 -3.58
C ARG A 203 5.53 29.92 -2.92
N ILE A 204 4.76 30.98 -3.16
CA ILE A 204 3.36 31.06 -2.75
C ILE A 204 2.58 29.99 -3.53
N LYS A 205 1.63 29.35 -2.86
CA LYS A 205 0.76 28.34 -3.47
C LYS A 205 -0.28 29.01 -4.36
N ASP A 206 -0.68 28.34 -5.43
CA ASP A 206 -1.68 28.83 -6.40
C ASP A 206 -3.00 29.18 -5.70
N VAL A 207 -3.41 28.35 -4.74
CA VAL A 207 -4.60 28.57 -3.89
C VAL A 207 -4.55 29.86 -3.07
N ASP A 208 -3.35 30.32 -2.72
CA ASP A 208 -3.13 31.51 -1.90
C ASP A 208 -2.94 32.78 -2.74
N PHE A 209 -2.99 32.67 -4.07
CA PHE A 209 -2.70 33.79 -4.98
C PHE A 209 -3.64 34.98 -4.76
N MET A 210 -4.96 34.74 -4.71
CA MET A 210 -5.95 35.80 -4.52
C MET A 210 -5.84 36.42 -3.12
N THR A 211 -5.64 35.59 -2.09
CA THR A 211 -5.40 36.03 -0.71
C THR A 211 -4.16 36.92 -0.62
N ALA A 212 -3.10 36.61 -1.38
CA ALA A 212 -1.91 37.43 -1.44
C ALA A 212 -2.17 38.82 -2.05
N LEU A 213 -3.01 38.90 -3.10
CA LEU A 213 -3.39 40.18 -3.70
C LEU A 213 -4.25 41.02 -2.74
N GLU A 214 -5.26 40.41 -2.11
CA GLU A 214 -6.13 41.09 -1.14
C GLU A 214 -5.32 41.62 0.07
N PHE A 215 -4.37 40.83 0.55
CA PHE A 215 -3.45 41.27 1.61
C PHE A 215 -2.64 42.50 1.19
N ILE A 216 -2.11 42.53 -0.02
CA ILE A 216 -1.34 43.68 -0.52
C ILE A 216 -2.24 44.92 -0.62
N ASP A 217 -3.46 44.78 -1.12
CA ASP A 217 -4.37 45.90 -1.29
C ASP A 217 -4.82 46.51 0.04
N THR A 218 -4.98 45.68 1.07
CA THR A 218 -5.37 46.11 2.42
C THR A 218 -4.18 46.52 3.30
N TRP A 219 -2.95 46.22 2.88
CA TRP A 219 -1.75 46.47 3.67
C TRP A 219 -1.53 47.96 4.00
N GLN A 220 -0.99 48.21 5.20
CA GLN A 220 -0.57 49.52 5.68
C GLN A 220 0.78 49.37 6.42
N PRO A 221 1.68 50.37 6.35
CA PRO A 221 2.96 50.29 7.05
C PRO A 221 2.76 50.38 8.56
N SER A 222 3.62 49.71 9.31
CA SER A 222 3.55 49.74 10.76
C SER A 222 3.81 51.14 11.30
N SER A 223 3.32 51.41 12.52
CA SER A 223 3.61 52.65 13.25
C SER A 223 5.11 52.88 13.42
N VAL A 224 5.90 51.80 13.55
CA VAL A 224 7.36 51.85 13.69
C VAL A 224 8.01 52.35 12.39
N VAL A 225 7.67 51.77 11.25
CA VAL A 225 8.23 52.18 9.96
C VAL A 225 7.79 53.59 9.59
N LYS A 226 6.54 53.96 9.87
CA LYS A 226 6.06 55.35 9.72
C LYS A 226 6.90 56.33 10.54
N ALA A 227 7.20 56.00 11.80
CA ALA A 227 8.03 56.86 12.65
C ALA A 227 9.47 56.97 12.15
N GLN A 228 10.05 55.87 11.65
CA GLN A 228 11.39 55.87 11.06
C GLN A 228 11.47 56.71 9.77
N ILE A 229 10.45 56.61 8.91
CA ILE A 229 10.37 57.43 7.69
C ILE A 229 10.31 58.93 8.07
N ASN A 230 9.45 59.30 9.01
CA ASN A 230 9.33 60.69 9.45
C ASN A 230 10.63 61.24 10.08
N GLN A 231 11.42 60.39 10.74
CA GLN A 231 12.73 60.78 11.28
C GLN A 231 13.76 61.05 10.19
N LEU A 232 13.67 60.35 9.05
CA LEU A 232 14.56 60.54 7.91
C LEU A 232 14.21 61.81 7.13
N GLU A 233 12.93 62.17 7.06
CA GLU A 233 12.45 63.38 6.36
C GLU A 233 12.64 64.69 7.15
N LEU A 234 13.15 64.62 8.39
CA LEU A 234 13.44 65.77 9.25
C LEU A 234 14.88 66.31 9.08
N PHE A 235 15.71 65.68 8.24
CA PHE A 235 17.10 66.05 7.96
C PHE A 235 17.31 66.38 6.49
#